data_AF-A0A1Q3PLE1-F1
#
_entry.id   AF-A0A1Q3PLE1-F1
#
_cell.length_a   1.000
_cell.length_b   1.000
_cell.length_c   1.000
_cell.angle_alpha   90.00
_cell.angle_beta   90.00
_cell.angle_gamma   90.00
#
_symmetry.space_group_name_H-M   'P 1'
#
loop_
_entity.id
_entity.type
_entity.pdbx_description
1 polymer ?
#
loop_
_entity_poly.entity_id
_entity_poly.type
_entity_poly.pdbx_seq_one_letter_code
_entity_poly.pdbx_strand_id
1 'polypeptide(L)'
;MSGLKKILGLLWIALGPVIIIFLFMQAADKIGAATDGIARTNTTLQWAIIILIFIPICTGLVIFGYYAWKGEYDHLPESSKEL
;
A
#
# COMPACT_ATOMS: atom_id res chain seq x y z
N MET A 1 -16.96 0.88 19.31
CA MET A 1 -16.43 1.49 18.08
C MET A 1 -17.11 2.81 17.74
N SER A 2 -16.39 3.93 17.75
CA SER A 2 -16.84 5.13 17.02
C SER A 2 -16.83 4.83 15.52
N GLY A 3 -17.83 5.30 14.76
CA GLY A 3 -17.92 5.09 13.31
C GLY A 3 -16.65 5.54 12.55
N LEU A 4 -15.90 6.49 13.13
CA LEU A 4 -14.62 6.98 12.61
C LEU A 4 -13.58 5.87 12.42
N LYS A 5 -13.42 4.94 13.37
CA LYS A 5 -12.41 3.86 13.28
C LYS A 5 -12.70 2.90 12.12
N LYS A 6 -13.99 2.60 11.88
CA LYS A 6 -14.42 1.74 10.75
C LYS A 6 -14.20 2.42 9.40
N ILE A 7 -14.46 3.72 9.31
CA ILE A 7 -14.20 4.53 8.10
C ILE A 7 -12.70 4.55 7.78
N LEU A 8 -11.85 4.73 8.81
CA LEU A 8 -10.40 4.70 8.65
C LEU A 8 -9.90 3.32 8.18
N GLY A 9 -10.44 2.22 8.72
CA GLY A 9 -10.13 0.86 8.25
C GLY A 9 -10.45 0.68 6.76
N LEU A 10 -11.63 1.12 6.33
CA LEU A 10 -12.03 1.05 4.92
C LEU A 10 -11.14 1.94 4.02
N LEU A 11 -10.75 3.12 4.48
CA LEU A 11 -9.78 3.98 3.79
C LEU A 11 -8.46 3.25 3.56
N TRP A 12 -7.90 2.57 4.57
CA TRP A 12 -6.64 1.83 4.42
C TRP A 12 -6.73 0.66 3.45
N ILE A 13 -7.87 -0.04 3.43
CA ILE A 13 -8.14 -1.11 2.46
C ILE A 13 -8.19 -0.56 1.03
N ALA A 14 -8.85 0.57 0.81
CA ALA A 14 -8.97 1.17 -0.51
C ALA A 14 -7.65 1.82 -0.99
N LEU A 15 -6.89 2.42 -0.07
CA LEU A 15 -5.65 3.13 -0.37
C LEU A 15 -4.58 2.21 -0.95
N GLY A 16 -4.47 0.96 -0.48
CA GLY A 16 -3.49 0.00 -0.98
C GLY A 16 -3.60 -0.27 -2.49
N PRO A 17 -4.75 -0.78 -3.00
CA PRO A 17 -4.98 -0.99 -4.42
C PRO A 17 -4.86 0.30 -5.25
N VAL A 18 -5.35 1.44 -4.74
CA VAL A 18 -5.25 2.73 -5.43
C VAL A 18 -3.79 3.14 -5.64
N ILE A 19 -2.94 3.00 -4.62
CA ILE A 19 -1.50 3.29 -4.74
C ILE A 19 -0.85 2.36 -5.77
N ILE A 20 -1.15 1.06 -5.73
CA ILE A 20 -0.57 0.11 -6.69
C ILE A 20 -0.94 0.49 -8.13
N ILE A 21 -2.22 0.74 -8.40
CA ILE A 21 -2.67 1.16 -9.74
C ILE A 21 -1.97 2.45 -10.17
N PHE A 22 -1.90 3.44 -9.27
CA PHE A 22 -1.24 4.71 -9.54
C PHE A 22 0.25 4.53 -9.86
N LEU A 23 0.95 3.65 -9.14
CA LEU A 23 2.38 3.37 -9.41
C LEU A 23 2.59 2.71 -10.77
N PHE A 24 1.72 1.79 -11.19
CA PHE A 24 1.81 1.20 -12.53
C PHE A 24 1.56 2.24 -13.63
N MET A 25 0.58 3.13 -13.45
CA MET A 25 0.33 4.23 -14.39
C MET A 25 1.55 5.14 -14.51
N GLN A 26 2.11 5.57 -13.37
CA GLN A 26 3.28 6.43 -13.34
C GLN A 26 4.52 5.75 -13.93
N ALA A 27 4.70 4.45 -13.68
CA ALA A 27 5.78 3.68 -14.28
C ALA A 27 5.67 3.66 -15.81
N ALA A 28 4.47 3.40 -16.34
CA ALA A 28 4.23 3.40 -17.77
C ALA A 28 4.52 4.77 -18.40
N ASP A 29 4.02 5.85 -17.80
CA ASP A 29 4.24 7.22 -18.29
C ASP A 29 5.72 7.61 -18.26
N LYS A 30 6.43 7.32 -17.16
CA LYS A 30 7.85 7.69 -17.02
C LYS A 30 8.78 6.85 -17.87
N ILE A 31 8.51 5.56 -18.03
CA ILE A 31 9.28 4.69 -18.93
C ILE A 31 9.01 5.09 -20.39
N GLY A 32 7.76 5.40 -20.73
CA GLY A 32 7.36 5.87 -22.06
C GLY A 32 8.00 7.21 -22.45
N ALA A 33 8.16 8.12 -21.49
CA ALA A 33 8.80 9.42 -21.70
C ALA A 33 10.35 9.37 -21.65
N ALA A 34 10.96 8.25 -21.28
CA ALA A 34 12.41 8.13 -21.18
C ALA A 34 13.05 7.91 -22.55
N THR A 35 14.17 8.59 -22.80
CA THR A 35 14.97 8.43 -24.03
C THR A 35 15.46 7.00 -24.19
N ASP A 36 15.50 6.52 -25.43
CA ASP A 36 15.91 5.15 -25.75
C ASP A 36 17.33 4.80 -25.29
N GLY A 37 17.58 3.49 -25.18
CA GLY A 37 18.86 2.94 -24.74
C GLY A 37 18.98 2.87 -23.22
N ILE A 38 20.16 3.24 -22.70
CA ILE A 38 20.51 3.05 -21.28
C ILE A 38 19.57 3.83 -20.35
N ALA A 39 19.13 5.02 -20.75
CA ALA A 39 18.24 5.85 -19.94
C ALA A 39 16.89 5.16 -19.66
N ARG A 40 16.23 4.62 -20.70
CA ARG A 40 14.99 3.84 -20.56
C ARG A 40 15.18 2.60 -19.69
N THR A 41 16.30 1.88 -19.83
CA THR A 41 16.61 0.71 -19.00
C THR A 41 16.73 1.08 -17.52
N ASN A 42 17.43 2.17 -17.21
CA ASN A 42 17.59 2.66 -15.84
C ASN A 42 16.24 3.09 -15.23
N THR A 43 15.43 3.84 -15.98
CA THR A 43 14.08 4.23 -15.53
C THR A 43 13.18 3.02 -15.32
N THR A 44 13.24 2.02 -16.21
CA THR A 44 12.48 0.77 -16.06
C THR A 44 12.87 0.02 -14.79
N LEU A 45 14.18 -0.12 -14.55
CA LEU A 45 14.69 -0.81 -13.37
C LEU A 45 14.32 -0.08 -12.08
N GLN A 46 14.40 1.25 -12.08
CA GLN A 46 13.96 2.08 -10.94
C GLN A 46 12.49 1.85 -10.59
N TRP A 47 11.59 1.92 -11.60
CA TRP A 47 10.16 1.72 -11.37
C TRP A 47 9.81 0.28 -10.99
N ALA A 48 10.51 -0.72 -11.55
CA ALA A 48 10.34 -2.11 -11.17
C ALA A 48 10.65 -2.34 -9.68
N ILE A 49 11.75 -1.77 -9.18
CA ILE A 49 12.12 -1.85 -7.76
C ILE A 49 11.07 -1.15 -6.88
N ILE A 50 10.61 0.04 -7.27
CA ILE A 50 9.57 0.77 -6.52
C ILE A 50 8.30 -0.08 -6.40
N ILE A 51 7.79 -0.61 -7.52
CA ILE A 51 6.58 -1.43 -7.52
C ILE A 51 6.78 -2.68 -6.67
N LEU A 52 7.93 -3.36 -6.81
CA LEU A 52 8.25 -4.57 -6.05
C LEU A 52 8.19 -4.33 -4.54
N ILE A 53 8.73 -3.21 -4.06
CA ILE A 53 8.74 -2.85 -2.63
C ILE A 53 7.34 -2.40 -2.17
N PHE A 54 6.60 -1.69 -3.01
CA PHE A 54 5.28 -1.18 -2.63
C PHE A 54 4.20 -2.27 -2.56
N ILE A 55 4.32 -3.38 -3.29
CA ILE A 55 3.37 -4.51 -3.20
C ILE A 55 3.23 -5.05 -1.76
N PRO A 56 4.31 -5.49 -1.07
CA PRO A 56 4.18 -5.98 0.30
C PRO A 56 3.75 -4.89 1.29
N ILE A 57 4.17 -3.64 1.08
CA ILE A 57 3.74 -2.50 1.92
C ILE A 57 2.22 -2.27 1.80
N CYS A 58 1.70 -2.20 0.58
CA CYS A 58 0.28 -2.01 0.33
C CYS A 58 -0.53 -3.22 0.80
N THR A 59 0.02 -4.43 0.67
CA THR A 59 -0.58 -5.65 1.22
C THR A 59 -0.71 -5.55 2.74
N GLY A 60 0.34 -5.10 3.43
CA GLY A 60 0.31 -4.85 4.87
C GLY A 60 -0.74 -3.80 5.26
N LEU A 61 -0.86 -2.71 4.51
CA LEU A 61 -1.87 -1.67 4.73
C LEU A 61 -3.30 -2.20 4.56
N VAL A 62 -3.54 -3.05 3.56
CA VAL A 62 -4.86 -3.67 3.33
C VAL A 62 -5.20 -4.62 4.48
N ILE A 63 -4.25 -5.46 4.89
CA ILE A 63 -4.43 -6.38 6.02
C ILE A 63 -4.72 -5.61 7.31
N PHE A 64 -3.95 -4.56 7.57
CA PHE A 64 -4.18 -3.66 8.70
C PHE A 64 -5.57 -3.01 8.65
N GLY A 65 -5.94 -2.44 7.52
CA GLY A 65 -7.26 -1.83 7.33
C GLY A 65 -8.41 -2.83 7.53
N TYR A 66 -8.22 -4.08 7.08
CA TYR A 66 -9.18 -5.17 7.25
C TYR A 66 -9.39 -5.54 8.73
N TYR A 67 -8.31 -5.73 9.49
CA TYR A 67 -8.42 -5.99 10.93
C TYR A 67 -8.98 -4.80 11.71
N ALA A 68 -8.65 -3.57 11.30
CA ALA A 68 -9.23 -2.36 11.88
C ALA A 68 -10.73 -2.25 11.62
N TRP A 69 -11.19 -2.65 10.43
CA TRP A 69 -12.61 -2.65 10.09
C TRP A 69 -13.39 -3.73 10.86
N LYS A 70 -12.81 -4.91 11.05
CA LYS A 70 -13.37 -5.99 11.90
C LYS A 70 -13.42 -5.64 13.38
N GLY A 71 -12.54 -4.75 13.81
CA GLY A 71 -12.47 -4.29 15.19
C GLY A 71 -11.56 -5.09 16.10
N GLU A 72 -10.62 -5.83 15.51
CA GLU A 72 -9.56 -6.51 16.25
C GLU A 72 -8.65 -5.52 17.01
N TYR A 73 -8.66 -4.23 16.66
CA TYR A 73 -7.94 -3.16 17.36
C TYR A 73 -8.80 -2.35 18.34
N ASP A 74 -9.98 -2.84 18.73
CA ASP A 74 -10.83 -2.14 19.70
C ASP A 74 -10.28 -2.19 21.12
N HIS A 75 -9.66 -3.31 21.48
CA HIS A 75 -9.02 -3.51 22.75
C HIS A 75 -7.65 -4.11 22.51
N LEU A 76 -6.62 -3.31 22.75
CA LEU A 76 -5.25 -3.79 22.75
C LEU A 76 -4.93 -4.26 24.18
N PRO A 77 -4.33 -5.44 24.35
CA PRO A 77 -3.95 -5.93 25.68
C PRO A 77 -2.98 -4.94 26.34
N GLU A 78 -3.31 -4.53 27.56
CA GLU A 78 -2.50 -3.56 28.33
C GLU A 78 -1.49 -4.27 29.24
N SER A 79 -1.61 -5.59 29.37
CA SER A 79 -0.79 -6.45 30.20
C SER A 79 -0.46 -7.77 29.47
N SER A 80 0.75 -8.29 29.64
CA SER A 80 1.13 -9.61 29.09
C SER A 80 0.29 -10.78 29.62
N LYS A 81 -0.53 -10.56 30.66
CA LYS A 81 -1.49 -11.55 31.18
C LYS A 81 -2.80 -11.60 30.38
N GLU A 82 -3.00 -10.67 29.46
CA GLU A 82 -4.21 -10.53 28.61
C GLU A 82 -3.98 -11.06 27.17
N LEU A 83 -2.76 -11.52 26.87
CA LEU A 83 -2.38 -12.25 25.65
C LEU A 83 -2.50 -13.76 25.87
#